data_AF-A0A1E7F0B9-F1
#
_entry.id   AF-A0A1E7F0B9-F1
#
_cell.length_a   1.000
_cell.length_b   1.000
_cell.length_c   1.000
_cell.angle_alpha   90.00
_cell.angle_beta   90.00
_cell.angle_gamma   90.00
#
_symmetry.space_group_name_H-M   'P 1'
#
loop_
_entity.id
_entity.type
_entity.pdbx_description
1 polymer ?
#
loop_
_entity_poly.entity_id
_entity_poly.type
_entity_poly.pdbx_seq_one_letter_code
_entity_poly.pdbx_strand_id
1 'polypeptide(L)'
;MRISINLSVNAFVVLCCLLAIQGINGYHFASPNQNKNVVQVSSTKKLSMESSLLSDDAETVQATTSTSSRRNLLRSVAAVSAGVMLGTIDVNPVNAADDVDVATPLYFGVGCFWHIQHEFVEQGEKQMLGRSIHEYTSATGYAGGKSADKEGRVWHGEVVGMTIPQSKIGDFSELYFSLYNPKTKDRVDPGDKGGEYRSLIGLPGGMSHVMYPSVENAAEKAGFKLVQGLGNDGDTLGKQTVWVYDSNKFPFYQGEIYHQYHNDFQSPNYGKDYNKLADLAFEEGRLKVTGCPDRV
;
A
#
# COMPACT_ATOMS: atom_id res chain seq x y z
N MET A 1 -37.69 -57.60 -8.39
CA MET A 1 -36.88 -57.16 -7.24
C MET A 1 -35.58 -56.57 -7.80
N ARG A 2 -35.52 -55.25 -7.99
CA ARG A 2 -34.33 -54.54 -8.50
C ARG A 2 -33.83 -53.65 -7.37
N ILE A 3 -32.60 -53.88 -6.93
CA ILE A 3 -31.92 -53.09 -5.90
C ILE A 3 -31.17 -51.97 -6.63
N SER A 4 -31.60 -50.73 -6.40
CA SER A 4 -30.88 -49.53 -6.84
C SER A 4 -29.90 -49.12 -5.75
N ILE A 5 -28.61 -49.07 -6.07
CA ILE A 5 -27.57 -48.54 -5.19
C ILE A 5 -27.26 -47.11 -5.68
N ASN A 6 -27.60 -46.11 -4.89
CA ASN A 6 -27.17 -44.72 -5.07
C ASN A 6 -25.74 -44.59 -4.51
N LEU A 7 -24.74 -44.36 -5.38
CA LEU A 7 -23.43 -43.88 -4.94
C LEU A 7 -23.45 -42.34 -4.94
N SER A 8 -23.21 -41.76 -3.76
CA SER A 8 -23.07 -40.33 -3.56
C SER A 8 -21.74 -39.83 -4.13
N VAL A 9 -21.83 -38.76 -4.92
CA VAL A 9 -20.72 -37.96 -5.46
C VAL A 9 -20.11 -37.14 -4.32
N ASN A 10 -19.11 -37.67 -3.61
CA ASN A 10 -18.35 -36.87 -2.61
C ASN A 10 -16.95 -37.44 -2.28
N ALA A 11 -16.27 -38.05 -3.25
CA ALA A 11 -14.96 -38.68 -3.00
C ALA A 11 -13.90 -38.44 -4.09
N PHE A 12 -13.92 -37.28 -4.77
CA PHE A 12 -12.97 -37.00 -5.87
C PHE A 12 -12.07 -35.76 -5.70
N VAL A 13 -12.01 -35.15 -4.50
CA VAL A 13 -11.21 -33.93 -4.28
C VAL A 13 -9.94 -34.16 -3.44
N VAL A 14 -9.62 -35.39 -3.00
CA VAL A 14 -8.51 -35.64 -2.05
C VAL A 14 -7.31 -36.39 -2.67
N LEU A 15 -7.15 -36.41 -4.01
CA LEU A 15 -6.06 -37.18 -4.63
C LEU A 15 -5.28 -36.45 -5.74
N CYS A 16 -4.97 -35.16 -5.56
CA CYS A 16 -4.12 -34.42 -6.51
C CYS A 16 -2.88 -33.71 -5.94
N CYS A 17 -2.56 -33.82 -4.64
CA CYS A 17 -1.43 -33.07 -4.05
C CYS A 17 -0.25 -33.92 -3.51
N LEU A 18 -0.05 -35.15 -4.00
CA LEU A 18 0.97 -36.06 -3.46
C LEU A 18 2.05 -36.52 -4.46
N LEU A 19 2.32 -35.75 -5.53
CA LEU A 19 3.39 -36.06 -6.50
C LEU A 19 4.25 -34.83 -6.84
N ALA A 20 4.84 -34.18 -5.83
CA ALA A 20 5.91 -33.20 -6.02
C ALA A 20 7.12 -33.43 -5.08
N ILE A 21 7.37 -34.70 -4.71
CA ILE A 21 8.61 -35.10 -4.03
C ILE A 21 9.25 -36.22 -4.83
N GLN A 22 9.97 -35.87 -5.89
CA GLN A 22 11.13 -36.60 -6.42
C GLN A 22 11.66 -35.86 -7.66
N GLY A 23 12.80 -35.19 -7.51
CA GLY A 23 13.44 -34.45 -8.61
C GLY A 23 14.70 -33.68 -8.20
N ILE A 24 15.50 -34.22 -7.27
CA ILE A 24 16.86 -33.75 -7.05
C ILE A 24 17.74 -34.55 -8.02
N ASN A 25 18.30 -33.90 -9.04
CA ASN A 25 19.54 -34.34 -9.68
C ASN A 25 20.13 -33.26 -10.59
N GLY A 26 21.30 -32.76 -10.21
CA GLY A 26 22.38 -32.45 -11.14
C GLY A 26 22.39 -31.06 -11.79
N TYR A 27 22.86 -30.05 -11.07
CA TYR A 27 23.58 -28.94 -11.70
C TYR A 27 25.01 -28.86 -11.16
N HIS A 28 25.93 -29.23 -12.04
CA HIS A 28 27.37 -29.08 -11.88
C HIS A 28 27.74 -27.60 -11.81
N PHE A 29 28.28 -27.17 -10.67
CA PHE A 29 29.01 -25.90 -10.56
C PHE A 29 30.37 -26.02 -11.26
N ALA A 30 30.54 -25.29 -12.36
CA ALA A 30 31.85 -25.01 -12.92
C ALA A 30 32.50 -23.85 -12.14
N SER A 31 33.62 -24.14 -11.49
CA SER A 31 34.44 -23.18 -10.73
C SER A 31 35.15 -22.21 -11.68
N PRO A 32 35.11 -20.89 -11.46
CA PRO A 32 36.05 -19.98 -12.10
C PRO A 32 37.40 -19.98 -11.37
N ASN A 33 38.41 -19.87 -12.21
CA ASN A 33 39.84 -20.02 -11.97
C ASN A 33 40.38 -18.90 -11.05
N GLN A 34 41.14 -19.30 -10.03
CA GLN A 34 41.84 -18.36 -9.15
C GLN A 34 43.07 -17.81 -9.85
N ASN A 35 43.13 -16.49 -10.03
CA ASN A 35 44.39 -15.81 -10.29
C ASN A 35 44.71 -14.86 -9.14
N LYS A 36 45.74 -15.25 -8.38
CA LYS A 36 46.29 -14.53 -7.24
C LYS A 36 47.25 -13.46 -7.75
N ASN A 37 46.99 -12.20 -7.46
CA ASN A 37 48.05 -11.20 -7.36
C ASN A 37 47.84 -10.37 -6.10
N VAL A 38 48.72 -10.64 -5.14
CA VAL A 38 48.86 -9.98 -3.85
C VAL A 38 49.67 -8.72 -4.09
N VAL A 39 49.10 -7.55 -3.76
CA VAL A 39 49.88 -6.34 -3.48
C VAL A 39 49.40 -5.82 -2.13
N GLN A 40 50.23 -6.03 -1.12
CA GLN A 40 50.09 -5.38 0.18
C GLN A 40 50.46 -3.91 0.06
N VAL A 41 49.60 -3.02 0.55
CA VAL A 41 50.03 -1.69 0.99
C VAL A 41 49.42 -1.45 2.37
N SER A 42 50.28 -1.57 3.38
CA SER A 42 50.09 -1.07 4.73
C SER A 42 50.26 0.44 4.75
N SER A 43 49.32 1.18 5.33
CA SER A 43 49.68 2.40 6.06
C SER A 43 48.61 2.78 7.07
N THR A 44 48.89 2.46 8.32
CA THR A 44 48.32 3.07 9.51
C THR A 44 48.76 4.52 9.59
N LYS A 45 47.82 5.47 9.66
CA LYS A 45 48.11 6.80 10.21
C LYS A 45 46.99 7.22 11.17
N LYS A 46 47.24 6.91 12.44
CA LYS A 46 46.59 7.46 13.63
C LYS A 46 47.19 8.86 13.83
N LEU A 47 46.37 9.89 13.80
CA LEU A 47 46.76 11.26 14.18
C LEU A 47 45.76 11.75 15.22
N SER A 48 46.24 11.76 16.46
CA SER A 48 45.74 12.55 17.57
C SER A 48 46.11 14.01 17.36
N MET A 49 45.21 14.93 17.71
CA MET A 49 45.59 16.21 18.31
C MET A 49 44.40 16.79 19.11
N GLU A 50 44.60 16.80 20.43
CA GLU A 50 44.37 17.88 21.41
C GLU A 50 44.18 19.30 20.81
N SER A 51 43.67 20.34 21.46
CA SER A 51 43.02 20.65 22.74
C SER A 51 42.90 22.18 22.74
N SER A 52 41.73 22.77 23.04
CA SER A 52 41.60 24.06 23.76
C SER A 52 40.11 24.35 23.95
N LEU A 53 39.56 24.28 25.17
CA LEU A 53 39.61 25.26 26.27
C LEU A 53 38.83 26.55 25.98
N LEU A 54 37.86 26.80 26.88
CA LEU A 54 37.13 28.02 27.32
C LEU A 54 35.67 27.58 27.57
N SER A 55 35.20 27.31 28.80
CA SER A 55 34.95 28.24 29.94
C SER A 55 34.06 29.42 29.49
N ASP A 56 32.92 29.76 30.07
CA ASP A 56 32.45 29.70 31.46
C ASP A 56 30.91 29.77 31.55
N ASP A 57 30.44 29.54 32.78
CA ASP A 57 29.21 30.03 33.42
C ASP A 57 27.88 29.29 33.25
N ALA A 58 27.66 28.44 34.26
CA ALA A 58 26.36 28.07 34.79
C ALA A 58 25.72 29.25 35.52
N GLU A 59 24.47 29.57 35.20
CA GLU A 59 23.58 30.31 36.10
C GLU A 59 22.30 29.51 36.32
N THR A 60 22.12 29.09 37.57
CA THR A 60 20.93 28.44 38.09
C THR A 60 19.97 29.53 38.53
N VAL A 61 18.81 29.68 37.87
CA VAL A 61 17.69 30.44 38.43
C VAL A 61 16.41 29.63 38.36
N GLN A 62 16.04 29.22 39.57
CA GLN A 62 14.76 28.85 40.15
C GLN A 62 13.50 28.83 39.27
N ALA A 63 12.82 27.69 39.41
CA ALA A 63 11.43 27.47 39.11
C ALA A 63 10.51 28.57 39.67
N THR A 64 9.72 29.16 38.79
CA THR A 64 8.45 29.80 39.16
C THR A 64 7.33 29.08 38.45
N THR A 65 6.47 28.48 39.27
CA THR A 65 5.17 27.92 38.90
C THR A 65 4.27 29.05 38.39
N SER A 66 3.77 28.93 37.16
CA SER A 66 2.66 29.74 36.67
C SER A 66 1.63 28.83 36.02
N THR A 67 0.70 28.37 36.84
CA THR A 67 -0.58 27.82 36.43
C THR A 67 -1.42 28.92 35.79
N SER A 68 -1.57 28.94 34.47
CA SER A 68 -2.59 29.72 33.79
C SER A 68 -3.83 28.86 33.54
N SER A 69 -4.63 28.70 34.60
CA SER A 69 -6.05 28.38 34.48
C SER A 69 -6.80 29.68 34.25
N ARG A 70 -7.39 29.85 33.06
CA ARG A 70 -8.48 30.82 32.83
C ARG A 70 -9.62 30.13 32.09
N ARG A 71 -10.40 29.38 32.86
CA ARG A 71 -11.86 29.32 32.67
C ARG A 71 -12.46 30.66 33.10
N ASN A 72 -13.68 30.90 32.59
CA ASN A 72 -14.57 32.07 32.75
C ASN A 72 -14.46 33.01 31.55
N LEU A 73 -15.53 33.31 30.81
CA LEU A 73 -16.79 33.79 31.36
C LEU A 73 -17.98 33.56 30.40
N LEU A 74 -19.08 33.14 31.02
CA LEU A 74 -20.46 33.01 30.56
C LEU A 74 -20.98 34.17 29.68
N ARG A 75 -22.00 33.89 28.85
CA ARG A 75 -23.32 34.54 28.96
C ARG A 75 -24.38 33.82 28.14
N SER A 76 -25.29 33.17 28.86
CA SER A 76 -26.66 32.94 28.45
C SER A 76 -27.35 34.28 28.19
N VAL A 77 -28.10 34.38 27.09
CA VAL A 77 -29.21 35.34 26.97
C VAL A 77 -30.42 34.57 26.43
N ALA A 78 -31.33 34.26 27.33
CA ALA A 78 -32.73 34.05 27.01
C ALA A 78 -33.48 35.30 27.44
N ALA A 79 -34.13 36.00 26.51
CA ALA A 79 -35.36 36.76 26.76
C ALA A 79 -35.96 37.22 25.44
N VAL A 80 -37.26 36.97 25.34
CA VAL A 80 -38.18 37.23 24.25
C VAL A 80 -38.49 38.73 24.15
N SER A 81 -38.52 39.27 22.93
CA SER A 81 -39.35 40.43 22.61
C SER A 81 -39.88 40.32 21.18
N ALA A 82 -41.20 40.27 21.10
CA ALA A 82 -41.99 40.29 19.89
C ALA A 82 -41.78 41.61 19.12
N GLY A 83 -41.45 41.52 17.85
CA GLY A 83 -41.32 42.63 16.93
C GLY A 83 -41.41 42.12 15.50
N VAL A 84 -42.61 42.21 14.93
CA VAL A 84 -42.92 41.85 13.54
C VAL A 84 -42.12 42.76 12.60
N MET A 85 -41.14 42.18 11.90
CA MET A 85 -40.60 42.70 10.65
C MET A 85 -40.63 41.57 9.63
N LEU A 86 -41.59 41.65 8.70
CA LEU A 86 -41.71 40.78 7.54
C LEU A 86 -40.55 41.09 6.57
N GLY A 87 -39.40 40.47 6.81
CA GLY A 87 -38.37 40.24 5.81
C GLY A 87 -38.38 38.76 5.47
N THR A 88 -38.70 38.42 4.22
CA THR A 88 -38.54 37.06 3.70
C THR A 88 -37.06 36.76 3.62
N ILE A 89 -36.49 36.24 4.71
CA ILE A 89 -35.19 35.60 4.67
C ILE A 89 -35.45 34.26 3.98
N ASP A 90 -35.02 34.15 2.74
CA ASP A 90 -34.89 32.87 2.05
C ASP A 90 -33.82 32.07 2.79
N VAL A 91 -34.24 31.40 3.86
CA VAL A 91 -33.51 30.28 4.43
C VAL A 91 -33.66 29.15 3.44
N ASN A 92 -32.83 29.20 2.39
CA ASN A 92 -32.47 27.99 1.68
C ASN A 92 -32.07 26.98 2.76
N PRO A 93 -32.70 25.80 2.82
CA PRO A 93 -32.12 24.71 3.58
C PRO A 93 -30.76 24.48 2.94
N VAL A 94 -29.69 24.94 3.61
CA VAL A 94 -28.38 24.39 3.39
C VAL A 94 -28.58 22.93 3.76
N ASN A 95 -28.77 22.10 2.74
CA ASN A 95 -28.59 20.67 2.87
C ASN A 95 -27.14 20.52 3.30
N ALA A 96 -26.91 20.54 4.60
CA ALA A 96 -25.85 19.77 5.22
C ALA A 96 -26.21 18.30 4.94
N ALA A 97 -26.08 17.90 3.68
CA ALA A 97 -25.78 16.52 3.37
C ALA A 97 -24.42 16.35 4.04
N ASP A 98 -24.42 15.65 5.17
CA ASP A 98 -23.23 15.37 5.94
C ASP A 98 -22.12 14.98 4.97
N ASP A 99 -21.07 15.80 4.95
CA ASP A 99 -19.82 15.63 4.23
C ASP A 99 -19.06 14.44 4.85
N VAL A 100 -19.70 13.28 4.88
CA VAL A 100 -19.08 12.03 5.29
C VAL A 100 -18.21 11.60 4.13
N ASP A 101 -16.93 11.93 4.25
CA ASP A 101 -15.93 11.50 3.30
C ASP A 101 -15.96 9.97 3.17
N VAL A 102 -16.48 9.49 2.03
CA VAL A 102 -16.82 8.08 1.84
C VAL A 102 -15.54 7.25 1.75
N ALA A 103 -15.39 6.33 2.69
CA ALA A 103 -14.32 5.34 2.67
C ALA A 103 -14.43 4.46 1.41
N THR A 104 -13.48 4.60 0.49
CA THR A 104 -13.53 4.00 -0.85
C THR A 104 -12.50 2.88 -0.98
N PRO A 105 -12.92 1.63 -1.28
CA PRO A 105 -11.99 0.54 -1.53
C PRO A 105 -11.40 0.64 -2.94
N LEU A 106 -10.07 0.61 -3.03
CA LEU A 106 -9.34 0.76 -4.29
C LEU A 106 -7.96 0.09 -4.18
N TYR A 107 -7.23 -0.01 -5.29
CA TYR A 107 -5.89 -0.62 -5.28
C TYR A 107 -4.92 0.04 -6.26
N PHE A 108 -3.62 -0.09 -6.00
CA PHE A 108 -2.54 0.41 -6.88
C PHE A 108 -1.45 -0.65 -7.07
N GLY A 109 -0.85 -0.70 -8.26
CA GLY A 109 0.27 -1.60 -8.60
C GLY A 109 1.31 -0.92 -9.48
N VAL A 110 2.60 -1.16 -9.20
CA VAL A 110 3.77 -0.65 -9.93
C VAL A 110 5.01 -1.52 -9.64
N GLY A 111 5.05 -2.73 -10.18
CA GLY A 111 6.11 -3.70 -9.83
C GLY A 111 5.84 -4.41 -8.50
N CYS A 112 6.90 -4.83 -7.81
CA CYS A 112 6.78 -5.58 -6.56
C CYS A 112 5.97 -4.82 -5.50
N PHE A 113 4.87 -5.39 -5.03
CA PHE A 113 3.96 -4.74 -4.09
C PHE A 113 4.51 -4.47 -2.68
N TRP A 114 5.69 -5.00 -2.33
CA TRP A 114 6.26 -4.84 -0.99
C TRP A 114 6.70 -3.40 -0.73
N HIS A 115 7.37 -2.78 -1.71
CA HIS A 115 7.74 -1.37 -1.59
C HIS A 115 6.50 -0.47 -1.63
N ILE A 116 5.50 -0.82 -2.44
CA ILE A 116 4.24 -0.05 -2.53
C ILE A 116 3.54 -0.05 -1.16
N GLN A 117 3.45 -1.22 -0.51
CA GLN A 117 2.79 -1.33 0.79
C GLN A 117 3.52 -0.51 1.83
N HIS A 118 4.86 -0.57 1.84
CA HIS A 118 5.67 0.19 2.77
C HIS A 118 5.43 1.70 2.62
N GLU A 119 5.52 2.23 1.40
CA GLU A 119 5.35 3.66 1.17
C GLU A 119 3.91 4.12 1.45
N PHE A 120 2.90 3.30 1.15
CA PHE A 120 1.52 3.61 1.51
C PHE A 120 1.26 3.54 3.00
N VAL A 121 1.94 2.67 3.75
CA VAL A 121 1.84 2.65 5.22
C VAL A 121 2.51 3.89 5.82
N GLU A 122 3.76 4.18 5.44
CA GLU A 122 4.54 5.25 6.06
C GLU A 122 4.08 6.64 5.62
N GLN A 123 3.81 6.85 4.33
CA GLN A 123 3.42 8.17 3.82
C GLN A 123 1.90 8.31 3.76
N GLY A 124 1.18 7.32 3.25
CA GLY A 124 -0.27 7.41 3.08
C GLY A 124 -1.03 7.30 4.41
N GLU A 125 -1.00 6.12 5.02
CA GLU A 125 -1.79 5.79 6.21
C GLU A 125 -1.35 6.61 7.43
N LYS A 126 -0.04 6.63 7.71
CA LYS A 126 0.52 7.28 8.90
C LYS A 126 0.62 8.79 8.77
N GLN A 127 1.22 9.31 7.70
CA GLN A 127 1.48 10.74 7.57
C GLN A 127 0.28 11.50 6.99
N MET A 128 -0.32 11.04 5.88
CA MET A 128 -1.43 11.76 5.24
C MET A 128 -2.77 11.56 5.95
N LEU A 129 -3.06 10.34 6.41
CA LEU A 129 -4.33 10.03 7.09
C LEU A 129 -4.24 10.11 8.62
N GLY A 130 -3.04 10.10 9.20
CA GLY A 130 -2.87 10.13 10.66
C GLY A 130 -3.37 8.86 11.37
N ARG A 131 -3.50 7.74 10.64
CA ARG A 131 -3.99 6.48 11.21
C ARG A 131 -2.99 5.90 12.19
N SER A 132 -3.51 5.29 13.24
CA SER A 132 -2.74 4.42 14.10
C SER A 132 -2.53 3.05 13.45
N ILE A 133 -1.57 2.28 13.96
CA ILE A 133 -1.23 0.94 13.45
C ILE A 133 -2.41 -0.05 13.42
N HIS A 134 -3.43 0.17 14.25
CA HIS A 134 -4.64 -0.64 14.36
C HIS A 134 -5.70 -0.29 13.30
N GLU A 135 -5.53 0.86 12.63
CA GLU A 135 -6.46 1.40 11.65
C GLU A 135 -5.93 1.21 10.22
N TYR A 136 -4.74 0.64 10.05
CA TYR A 136 -4.15 0.44 8.74
C TYR A 136 -4.96 -0.52 7.86
N THR A 137 -5.18 -0.10 6.61
CA THR A 137 -5.98 -0.85 5.63
C THR A 137 -5.16 -1.42 4.48
N SER A 138 -3.90 -1.00 4.30
CA SER A 138 -2.99 -1.50 3.28
C SER A 138 -2.74 -3.01 3.36
N ALA A 139 -3.11 -3.75 2.32
CA ALA A 139 -2.80 -5.16 2.15
C ALA A 139 -2.23 -5.44 0.76
N THR A 140 -1.13 -6.20 0.69
CA THR A 140 -0.62 -6.72 -0.59
C THR A 140 -1.56 -7.78 -1.14
N GLY A 141 -1.63 -7.88 -2.46
CA GLY A 141 -2.46 -8.86 -3.13
C GLY A 141 -2.48 -8.72 -4.64
N TYR A 142 -3.57 -9.19 -5.22
CA TYR A 142 -3.68 -9.50 -6.64
C TYR A 142 -4.96 -8.91 -7.22
N ALA A 143 -4.88 -8.22 -8.37
CA ALA A 143 -6.06 -7.64 -9.03
C ALA A 143 -5.90 -7.55 -10.56
N GLY A 144 -6.90 -7.00 -11.25
CA GLY A 144 -6.80 -6.70 -12.69
C GLY A 144 -6.75 -7.91 -13.63
N GLY A 145 -7.12 -9.10 -13.16
CA GLY A 145 -7.18 -10.35 -13.94
C GLY A 145 -8.62 -10.87 -14.05
N LYS A 146 -8.91 -11.67 -15.08
CA LYS A 146 -10.26 -12.22 -15.35
C LYS A 146 -10.45 -13.66 -14.90
N SER A 147 -9.40 -14.47 -14.96
CA SER A 147 -9.48 -15.90 -14.70
C SER A 147 -8.09 -16.52 -14.66
N ALA A 148 -8.01 -17.66 -14.00
CA ALA A 148 -6.91 -18.59 -14.15
C ALA A 148 -6.85 -19.13 -15.60
N ASP A 149 -5.66 -19.44 -16.10
CA ASP A 149 -5.52 -20.27 -17.29
C ASP A 149 -5.74 -21.76 -16.98
N LYS A 150 -5.52 -22.62 -17.98
CA LYS A 150 -5.73 -24.07 -17.86
C LYS A 150 -4.79 -24.72 -16.84
N GLU A 151 -3.68 -24.06 -16.55
CA GLU A 151 -2.68 -24.46 -15.57
C GLU A 151 -2.95 -23.86 -14.18
N GLY A 152 -4.07 -23.13 -14.01
CA GLY A 152 -4.44 -22.50 -12.76
C GLY A 152 -3.76 -21.15 -12.51
N ARG A 153 -2.95 -20.63 -13.45
CA ARG A 153 -2.22 -19.37 -13.29
C ARG A 153 -3.16 -18.20 -13.51
N VAL A 154 -3.29 -17.35 -12.51
CA VAL A 154 -4.13 -16.17 -12.61
C VAL A 154 -3.29 -14.98 -13.05
N TRP A 155 -3.71 -14.31 -14.13
CA TRP A 155 -2.98 -13.17 -14.72
C TRP A 155 -3.28 -11.87 -13.97
N HIS A 156 -3.14 -11.91 -12.65
CA HIS A 156 -3.26 -10.75 -11.80
C HIS A 156 -2.00 -9.91 -11.82
N GLY A 157 -2.14 -8.63 -11.50
CA GLY A 157 -1.04 -7.74 -11.15
C GLY A 157 -0.87 -7.73 -9.64
N GLU A 158 0.37 -7.65 -9.18
CA GLU A 158 0.71 -7.33 -7.81
C GLU A 158 0.24 -5.90 -7.49
N VAL A 159 -0.52 -5.78 -6.41
CA VAL A 159 -1.12 -4.52 -5.98
C VAL A 159 -1.15 -4.41 -4.46
N VAL A 160 -1.37 -3.19 -3.99
CA VAL A 160 -1.81 -2.91 -2.63
C VAL A 160 -3.26 -2.45 -2.65
N GLY A 161 -4.13 -3.22 -2.01
CA GLY A 161 -5.52 -2.85 -1.76
C GLY A 161 -5.64 -2.04 -0.47
N MET A 162 -6.48 -1.01 -0.49
CA MET A 162 -6.67 -0.07 0.62
C MET A 162 -8.11 0.45 0.68
N THR A 163 -8.49 1.00 1.83
CA THR A 163 -9.67 1.84 1.95
C THR A 163 -9.24 3.28 2.23
N ILE A 164 -9.49 4.18 1.28
CA ILE A 164 -9.05 5.57 1.33
C ILE A 164 -10.27 6.49 1.37
N PRO A 165 -10.31 7.52 2.23
CA PRO A 165 -11.35 8.53 2.17
C PRO A 165 -11.39 9.15 0.77
N GLN A 166 -12.58 9.28 0.16
CA GLN A 166 -12.74 9.72 -1.21
C GLN A 166 -12.00 11.05 -1.51
N SER A 167 -12.02 12.00 -0.57
CA SER A 167 -11.31 13.28 -0.69
C SER A 167 -9.79 13.14 -0.81
N LYS A 168 -9.22 12.00 -0.37
CA LYS A 168 -7.79 11.69 -0.36
C LYS A 168 -7.30 10.87 -1.55
N ILE A 169 -8.19 10.46 -2.46
CA ILE A 169 -7.80 9.67 -3.64
C ILE A 169 -6.80 10.42 -4.53
N GLY A 170 -6.93 11.74 -4.65
CA GLY A 170 -5.96 12.58 -5.38
C GLY A 170 -4.57 12.53 -4.75
N ASP A 171 -4.47 12.77 -3.44
CA ASP A 171 -3.21 12.75 -2.68
C ASP A 171 -2.51 11.38 -2.79
N PHE A 172 -3.26 10.28 -2.66
CA PHE A 172 -2.72 8.93 -2.83
C PHE A 172 -2.29 8.63 -4.27
N SER A 173 -2.94 9.23 -5.26
CA SER A 173 -2.52 9.11 -6.65
C SER A 173 -1.20 9.83 -6.90
N GLU A 174 -1.00 11.02 -6.31
CA GLU A 174 0.29 11.71 -6.37
C GLU A 174 1.39 10.89 -5.68
N LEU A 175 1.11 10.30 -4.52
CA LEU A 175 2.02 9.37 -3.85
C LEU A 175 2.37 8.18 -4.75
N TYR A 176 1.36 7.52 -5.34
CA TYR A 176 1.57 6.41 -6.27
C TYR A 176 2.51 6.78 -7.42
N PHE A 177 2.28 7.92 -8.07
CA PHE A 177 3.14 8.36 -9.17
C PHE A 177 4.55 8.77 -8.73
N SER A 178 4.74 9.12 -7.45
CA SER A 178 6.06 9.39 -6.89
C SER A 178 6.92 8.12 -6.69
N LEU A 179 6.29 6.93 -6.68
CA LEU A 179 6.99 5.65 -6.50
C LEU A 179 7.79 5.21 -7.73
N TYR A 180 7.54 5.83 -8.89
CA TYR A 180 8.31 5.53 -10.09
C TYR A 180 9.72 6.11 -10.00
N ASN A 181 10.67 5.45 -10.66
CA ASN A 181 12.00 6.00 -10.83
C ASN A 181 11.90 7.38 -11.53
N PRO A 182 12.42 8.47 -10.93
CA PRO A 182 12.20 9.81 -11.45
C PRO A 182 12.90 10.07 -12.79
N LYS A 183 13.93 9.28 -13.13
CA LYS A 183 14.70 9.41 -14.37
C LYS A 183 14.09 8.60 -15.51
N THR A 184 13.77 7.32 -15.26
CA THR A 184 13.27 6.41 -16.30
C THR A 184 11.75 6.43 -16.42
N LYS A 185 11.04 6.89 -15.38
CA LYS A 185 9.59 6.80 -15.25
C LYS A 185 9.08 5.35 -15.33
N ASP A 186 9.92 4.41 -14.92
CA ASP A 186 9.62 2.99 -14.79
C ASP A 186 9.59 2.57 -13.32
N ARG A 187 9.14 1.34 -13.06
CA ARG A 187 9.22 0.70 -11.74
C ARG A 187 10.66 0.72 -11.20
N VAL A 188 10.79 0.73 -9.87
CA VAL A 188 12.10 0.86 -9.19
C VAL A 188 12.99 -0.35 -9.44
N ASP A 189 12.42 -1.56 -9.44
CA ASP A 189 13.13 -2.80 -9.77
C ASP A 189 12.95 -3.14 -11.27
N PRO A 190 13.97 -2.94 -12.13
CA PRO A 190 13.88 -3.30 -13.54
C PRO A 190 13.88 -4.82 -13.80
N GLY A 191 14.16 -5.64 -12.78
CA GLY A 191 14.09 -7.10 -12.82
C GLY A 191 12.66 -7.63 -12.80
N ASP A 192 11.74 -6.89 -12.15
CA ASP A 192 10.31 -7.14 -12.22
C ASP A 192 9.88 -6.97 -13.67
N LYS A 193 9.54 -8.06 -14.37
CA LYS A 193 9.12 -8.05 -15.79
C LYS A 193 7.98 -9.03 -15.98
N GLY A 194 6.94 -8.61 -16.68
CA GLY A 194 5.74 -9.40 -16.88
C GLY A 194 4.47 -8.62 -16.58
N GLY A 195 3.34 -9.21 -16.95
CA GLY A 195 2.03 -8.62 -16.71
C GLY A 195 1.77 -8.46 -15.21
N GLU A 196 2.25 -9.39 -14.40
CA GLU A 196 2.16 -9.40 -12.94
C GLU A 196 2.74 -8.15 -12.27
N TYR A 197 3.67 -7.45 -12.94
CA TYR A 197 4.32 -6.23 -12.44
C TYR A 197 3.83 -4.95 -13.13
N ARG A 198 2.75 -5.03 -13.91
CA ARG A 198 2.20 -3.90 -14.65
C ARG A 198 1.77 -2.76 -13.73
N SER A 199 1.82 -1.55 -14.27
CA SER A 199 1.30 -0.35 -13.63
C SER A 199 -0.21 -0.35 -13.71
N LEU A 200 -0.90 -0.27 -12.58
CA LEU A 200 -2.35 -0.23 -12.57
C LEU A 200 -2.96 0.46 -11.35
N ILE A 201 -4.18 0.96 -11.54
CA ILE A 201 -5.05 1.52 -10.50
C ILE A 201 -6.42 0.85 -10.63
N GLY A 202 -6.99 0.38 -9.53
CA GLY A 202 -8.36 -0.08 -9.46
C GLY A 202 -9.22 0.91 -8.75
N LEU A 203 -10.26 1.40 -9.40
CA LEU A 203 -11.18 2.38 -8.85
C LEU A 203 -12.63 1.88 -9.06
N PRO A 204 -13.57 2.05 -8.11
CA PRO A 204 -14.94 1.59 -8.33
C PRO A 204 -15.56 2.29 -9.54
N GLY A 205 -16.02 1.54 -10.55
CA GLY A 205 -16.48 2.13 -11.81
C GLY A 205 -15.37 2.60 -12.75
N GLY A 206 -14.10 2.39 -12.38
CA GLY A 206 -12.92 2.67 -13.20
C GLY A 206 -12.79 4.13 -13.56
N MET A 207 -12.66 4.43 -14.85
CA MET A 207 -12.55 5.80 -15.36
C MET A 207 -13.85 6.62 -15.20
N SER A 208 -14.96 5.99 -14.81
CA SER A 208 -16.23 6.69 -14.53
C SER A 208 -16.40 7.07 -13.05
N HIS A 209 -15.43 6.77 -12.19
CA HIS A 209 -15.47 7.15 -10.78
C HIS A 209 -15.45 8.68 -10.61
N VAL A 210 -16.14 9.20 -9.59
CA VAL A 210 -16.23 10.66 -9.34
C VAL A 210 -14.87 11.33 -9.12
N MET A 211 -13.93 10.62 -8.51
CA MET A 211 -12.55 11.10 -8.27
C MET A 211 -11.58 10.76 -9.39
N TYR A 212 -12.00 10.12 -10.49
CA TYR A 212 -11.12 9.84 -11.62
C TYR A 212 -10.40 11.10 -12.15
N PRO A 213 -11.03 12.30 -12.27
CA PRO A 213 -10.32 13.51 -12.69
C PRO A 213 -9.11 13.88 -11.81
N SER A 214 -9.16 13.59 -10.50
CA SER A 214 -8.02 13.82 -9.60
C SER A 214 -6.88 12.83 -9.85
N VAL A 215 -7.21 11.57 -10.18
CA VAL A 215 -6.23 10.55 -10.58
C VAL A 215 -5.58 10.92 -11.92
N GLU A 216 -6.38 11.37 -12.88
CA GLU A 216 -5.92 11.83 -14.20
C GLU A 216 -4.99 13.04 -14.07
N ASN A 217 -5.34 14.02 -13.24
CA ASN A 217 -4.49 15.17 -12.96
C ASN A 217 -3.13 14.77 -12.38
N ALA A 218 -3.11 13.84 -11.40
CA ALA A 218 -1.87 13.32 -10.83
C ALA A 218 -1.01 12.59 -11.89
N ALA A 219 -1.65 11.81 -12.76
CA ALA A 219 -0.97 11.10 -13.86
C ALA A 219 -0.35 12.09 -14.86
N GLU A 220 -1.11 13.10 -15.30
CA GLU A 220 -0.64 14.12 -16.24
C GLU A 220 0.57 14.89 -15.69
N LYS A 221 0.50 15.33 -14.42
CA LYS A 221 1.62 15.98 -13.72
C LYS A 221 2.87 15.10 -13.70
N ALA A 222 2.68 13.79 -13.51
CA ALA A 222 3.78 12.83 -13.43
C ALA A 222 4.34 12.40 -14.80
N GLY A 223 3.61 12.68 -15.88
CA GLY A 223 3.95 12.31 -17.26
C GLY A 223 3.46 10.92 -17.68
N PHE A 224 2.34 10.46 -17.12
CA PHE A 224 1.75 9.15 -17.41
C PHE A 224 0.44 9.26 -18.20
N LYS A 225 0.19 8.24 -19.03
CA LYS A 225 -1.10 8.06 -19.70
C LYS A 225 -1.94 7.04 -18.95
N LEU A 226 -3.19 7.41 -18.62
CA LEU A 226 -4.18 6.48 -18.12
C LEU A 226 -4.91 5.80 -19.30
N VAL A 227 -5.07 4.48 -19.21
CA VAL A 227 -5.81 3.70 -20.22
C VAL A 227 -6.74 2.73 -19.50
N GLN A 228 -7.96 2.56 -20.00
CA GLN A 228 -8.90 1.60 -19.44
C GLN A 228 -8.30 0.18 -19.43
N GLY A 229 -8.26 -0.45 -18.26
CA GLY A 229 -7.87 -1.84 -18.10
C GLY A 229 -8.99 -2.78 -18.50
N LEU A 230 -8.68 -3.81 -19.27
CA LEU A 230 -9.65 -4.79 -19.77
C LEU A 230 -9.49 -6.16 -19.13
N GLY A 231 -8.50 -6.37 -18.27
CA GLY A 231 -8.25 -7.61 -17.55
C GLY A 231 -7.21 -8.46 -18.26
N ASN A 232 -6.24 -8.99 -17.49
CA ASN A 232 -5.07 -9.72 -18.01
C ASN A 232 -4.24 -8.86 -18.98
N ASP A 233 -4.26 -7.53 -18.81
CA ASP A 233 -3.51 -6.61 -19.67
C ASP A 233 -2.00 -6.84 -19.52
N GLY A 234 -1.28 -6.55 -20.60
CA GLY A 234 0.17 -6.78 -20.65
C GLY A 234 0.97 -5.83 -19.78
N ASP A 235 2.27 -6.13 -19.71
CA ASP A 235 3.28 -5.32 -19.03
C ASP A 235 3.28 -3.86 -19.52
N THR A 236 3.54 -2.91 -18.62
CA THR A 236 3.65 -1.46 -18.85
C THR A 236 5.08 -0.93 -18.81
N LEU A 237 6.07 -1.79 -18.59
CA LEU A 237 7.49 -1.39 -18.54
C LEU A 237 7.90 -0.63 -19.81
N GLY A 238 8.47 0.57 -19.64
CA GLY A 238 8.93 1.44 -20.71
C GLY A 238 7.82 2.15 -21.49
N LYS A 239 6.56 2.12 -21.04
CA LYS A 239 5.41 2.67 -21.78
C LYS A 239 4.77 3.90 -21.15
N GLN A 240 5.15 4.25 -19.91
CA GLN A 240 4.54 5.34 -19.12
C GLN A 240 3.00 5.30 -19.18
N THR A 241 2.46 4.09 -19.14
CA THR A 241 1.03 3.80 -19.21
C THR A 241 0.61 3.12 -17.92
N VAL A 242 -0.55 3.51 -17.39
CA VAL A 242 -1.17 2.89 -16.22
C VAL A 242 -2.57 2.41 -16.59
N TRP A 243 -2.85 1.14 -16.31
CA TRP A 243 -4.17 0.56 -16.52
C TRP A 243 -5.14 1.00 -15.42
N VAL A 244 -6.28 1.58 -15.79
CA VAL A 244 -7.35 1.95 -14.85
C VAL A 244 -8.47 0.92 -14.95
N TYR A 245 -8.58 0.09 -13.94
CA TYR A 245 -9.58 -0.96 -13.84
C TYR A 245 -10.82 -0.48 -13.09
N ASP A 246 -11.97 -0.96 -13.53
CA ASP A 246 -13.21 -0.95 -12.74
C ASP A 246 -13.11 -2.03 -11.66
N SER A 247 -12.82 -1.62 -10.41
CA SER A 247 -12.60 -2.56 -9.31
C SER A 247 -13.85 -3.37 -8.93
N ASN A 248 -15.04 -2.95 -9.36
CA ASN A 248 -16.25 -3.76 -9.21
C ASN A 248 -16.26 -4.98 -10.15
N LYS A 249 -15.51 -4.92 -11.25
CA LYS A 249 -15.36 -6.01 -12.22
C LYS A 249 -14.05 -6.78 -12.04
N PHE A 250 -13.02 -6.10 -11.58
CA PHE A 250 -11.69 -6.64 -11.32
C PHE A 250 -11.35 -6.43 -9.85
N PRO A 251 -11.98 -7.19 -8.94
CA PRO A 251 -11.79 -6.93 -7.52
C PRO A 251 -10.37 -7.23 -7.06
N PHE A 252 -10.02 -6.64 -5.92
CA PHE A 252 -8.81 -6.97 -5.18
C PHE A 252 -8.99 -8.30 -4.45
N TYR A 253 -7.95 -9.12 -4.47
CA TYR A 253 -7.81 -10.33 -3.68
C TYR A 253 -6.56 -10.21 -2.81
N GLN A 254 -6.71 -10.31 -1.50
CA GLN A 254 -5.59 -10.30 -0.57
C GLN A 254 -4.61 -11.44 -0.90
N GLY A 255 -3.31 -11.14 -0.87
CA GLY A 255 -2.24 -12.13 -0.97
C GLY A 255 -2.00 -12.85 0.36
N GLU A 256 -1.13 -13.86 0.30
CA GLU A 256 -0.71 -14.67 1.44
C GLU A 256 -0.14 -13.82 2.58
N ILE A 257 -0.24 -14.33 3.82
CA ILE A 257 0.19 -13.59 5.02
C ILE A 257 1.69 -13.24 4.95
N TYR A 258 2.53 -14.12 4.41
CA TYR A 258 3.97 -13.90 4.33
C TYR A 258 4.37 -12.77 3.35
N HIS A 259 3.46 -12.36 2.46
CA HIS A 259 3.67 -11.19 1.59
C HIS A 259 3.32 -9.87 2.27
N GLN A 260 2.69 -9.90 3.44
CA GLN A 260 2.21 -8.71 4.15
C GLN A 260 3.33 -8.10 4.99
N TYR A 261 3.48 -6.79 4.90
CA TYR A 261 4.47 -5.98 5.62
C TYR A 261 5.90 -6.53 5.49
N HIS A 262 6.22 -7.04 4.30
CA HIS A 262 7.52 -7.61 3.98
C HIS A 262 8.52 -6.53 3.53
N ASN A 263 9.82 -6.79 3.70
CA ASN A 263 10.88 -5.93 3.18
C ASN A 263 10.98 -6.06 1.65
N ASP A 264 11.26 -4.99 0.93
CA ASP A 264 11.66 -5.16 -0.48
C ASP A 264 13.10 -5.73 -0.58
N PHE A 265 13.52 -5.99 -1.81
CA PHE A 265 14.90 -6.42 -2.11
C PHE A 265 15.80 -5.28 -2.59
N GLN A 266 15.24 -4.09 -2.81
CA GLN A 266 15.94 -2.94 -3.41
C GLN A 266 16.44 -1.94 -2.36
N SER A 267 15.95 -2.02 -1.13
CA SER A 267 16.25 -1.10 -0.05
C SER A 267 16.72 -1.82 1.22
N PRO A 268 17.26 -1.09 2.21
CA PRO A 268 17.50 -1.66 3.53
C PRO A 268 16.20 -2.18 4.15
N ASN A 269 16.30 -3.21 4.99
CA ASN A 269 15.14 -3.73 5.73
C ASN A 269 14.37 -2.61 6.43
N TYR A 270 13.04 -2.62 6.27
CA TYR A 270 12.10 -1.63 6.84
C TYR A 270 11.98 -1.70 8.37
N GLY A 271 12.57 -2.74 8.97
CA GLY A 271 12.70 -2.87 10.40
C GLY A 271 11.62 -3.74 11.04
N LYS A 272 11.94 -4.25 12.24
CA LYS A 272 11.12 -5.25 12.93
C LYS A 272 9.74 -4.74 13.29
N ASP A 273 9.60 -3.44 13.58
CA ASP A 273 8.31 -2.86 13.96
C ASP A 273 7.35 -2.83 12.77
N TYR A 274 7.84 -2.54 11.56
CA TYR A 274 7.07 -2.67 10.33
C TYR A 274 6.69 -4.13 10.06
N ASN A 275 7.64 -5.06 10.11
CA ASN A 275 7.37 -6.47 9.80
C ASN A 275 6.35 -7.12 10.76
N LYS A 276 6.30 -6.69 12.04
CA LYS A 276 5.30 -7.15 13.02
C LYS A 276 3.87 -6.69 12.75
N LEU A 277 3.67 -5.72 11.84
CA LEU A 277 2.34 -5.30 11.45
C LEU A 277 1.54 -6.43 10.79
N ALA A 278 2.23 -7.40 10.17
CA ALA A 278 1.59 -8.60 9.61
C ALA A 278 0.91 -9.43 10.70
N ASP A 279 1.65 -9.75 11.78
CA ASP A 279 1.12 -10.50 12.92
C ASP A 279 -0.04 -9.74 13.57
N LEU A 280 0.14 -8.44 13.83
CA LEU A 280 -0.89 -7.59 14.43
C LEU A 280 -2.17 -7.56 13.58
N ALA A 281 -2.04 -7.32 12.27
CA ALA A 281 -3.18 -7.26 11.37
C ALA A 281 -3.88 -8.62 11.19
N PHE A 282 -3.13 -9.72 11.30
CA PHE A 282 -3.69 -11.07 11.30
C PHE A 282 -4.44 -11.39 12.60
N GLU A 283 -3.86 -11.09 13.76
CA GLU A 283 -4.48 -11.27 15.08
C GLU A 283 -5.77 -10.47 15.23
N GLU A 284 -5.83 -9.27 14.63
CA GLU A 284 -7.01 -8.41 14.60
C GLU A 284 -8.06 -8.81 13.55
N GLY A 285 -7.77 -9.82 12.73
CA GLY A 285 -8.66 -10.29 11.67
C GLY A 285 -8.79 -9.35 10.46
N ARG A 286 -7.89 -8.35 10.35
CA ARG A 286 -7.78 -7.50 9.16
C ARG A 286 -7.16 -8.26 7.99
N LEU A 287 -6.22 -9.17 8.26
CA LEU A 287 -5.70 -10.14 7.30
C LEU A 287 -6.31 -11.53 7.50
N LYS A 288 -6.48 -12.27 6.41
CA LYS A 288 -7.04 -13.63 6.42
C LYS A 288 -6.16 -14.62 5.67
N VAL A 289 -6.20 -15.88 6.09
CA VAL A 289 -5.62 -16.98 5.30
C VAL A 289 -6.31 -17.07 3.94
N THR A 290 -5.53 -17.29 2.89
CA THR A 290 -6.01 -17.21 1.49
C THR A 290 -6.32 -18.59 0.89
N GLY A 291 -5.90 -19.67 1.55
CA GLY A 291 -6.06 -21.04 1.06
C GLY A 291 -4.96 -21.49 0.08
N CYS A 292 -4.11 -20.57 -0.38
CA CYS A 292 -2.77 -20.88 -0.87
C CYS A 292 -1.88 -21.30 0.30
N PRO A 293 -0.71 -21.95 0.09
CA PRO A 293 0.16 -22.35 1.18
C PRO A 293 0.72 -21.13 1.92
N ASP A 294 -0.06 -20.65 2.90
CA ASP A 294 0.32 -19.66 3.89
C ASP A 294 1.33 -20.34 4.83
N ARG A 295 2.63 -20.03 4.67
CA ARG A 295 3.59 -20.30 5.75
C ARG A 295 3.49 -19.13 6.71
N VAL A 296 2.81 -19.37 7.83
CA VAL A 296 2.90 -18.51 9.02
C VAL A 296 4.24 -18.78 9.70
#